data_AF-A0A9E5Z721-F1
#
_entry.id   AF-A0A9E5Z721-F1
#
_cell.length_a   1.000
_cell.length_b   1.000
_cell.length_c   1.000
_cell.angle_alpha   90.00
_cell.angle_beta   90.00
_cell.angle_gamma   90.00
#
_symmetry.space_group_name_H-M   'P 1'
#
loop_
_entity.id
_entity.type
_entity.pdbx_description
1 polymer ?
#
loop_
_entity_poly.entity_id
_entity_poly.type
_entity_poly.pdbx_seq_one_letter_code
_entity_poly.pdbx_strand_id
1 'polypeptide(L)'
;MKTINFTLPNNLSLLHDQLLAAIPKLRPVPDANGDLEPVIAVEGDTTTVRLTVPDATDELAIAAVVTAHDHTMTQPDPAAGRKIRIAELLAIPRSDWTAAQQREAIELALRELTR
;
A
#
# COMPACT_ATOMS: atom_id res chain seq x y z
N MET A 1 -21.40 0.43 -8.33
CA MET A 1 -20.42 1.08 -7.44
C MET A 1 -21.20 1.91 -6.46
N LYS A 2 -20.87 1.82 -5.17
CA LYS A 2 -21.49 2.61 -4.12
C LYS A 2 -20.46 3.46 -3.40
N THR A 3 -20.93 4.54 -2.80
CA THR A 3 -20.10 5.47 -2.03
C THR A 3 -20.48 5.40 -0.57
N ILE A 4 -19.48 5.25 0.30
CA ILE A 4 -19.65 5.21 1.76
C ILE A 4 -18.83 6.36 2.34
N ASN A 5 -19.44 7.13 3.25
CA ASN A 5 -18.82 8.30 3.85
C ASN A 5 -18.62 8.07 5.36
N PHE A 6 -17.46 8.48 5.85
CA PHE A 6 -17.11 8.45 7.27
C PHE A 6 -16.55 9.80 7.71
N THR A 7 -16.83 10.19 8.95
CA THR A 7 -16.32 11.43 9.55
C THR A 7 -15.34 11.07 10.66
N LEU A 8 -14.05 11.05 10.34
CA LEU A 8 -12.95 10.81 11.28
C LEU A 8 -11.64 11.43 10.76
N PRO A 9 -10.71 11.78 11.66
CA PRO A 9 -9.31 12.00 11.28
C PRO A 9 -8.76 10.79 10.53
N ASN A 10 -7.97 11.01 9.49
CA ASN A 10 -7.51 9.92 8.65
C ASN A 10 -6.08 10.12 8.14
N ASN A 11 -5.46 8.98 7.85
CA ASN A 11 -4.31 8.87 6.97
C ASN A 11 -4.75 8.03 5.77
N LEU A 12 -5.17 8.68 4.67
CA LEU A 12 -5.78 8.02 3.51
C LEU A 12 -4.92 6.89 2.93
N SER A 13 -3.59 7.10 2.86
CA SER A 13 -2.67 6.11 2.31
C SER A 13 -2.62 4.85 3.18
N LEU A 14 -2.51 5.01 4.50
CA LEU A 14 -2.54 3.86 5.41
C LEU A 14 -3.91 3.18 5.45
N LEU A 15 -4.99 3.97 5.44
CA LEU A 15 -6.36 3.44 5.42
C LEU A 15 -6.62 2.61 4.18
N HIS A 16 -6.16 3.08 3.01
CA HIS A 16 -6.23 2.32 1.76
C HIS A 16 -5.54 0.95 1.89
N ASP A 17 -4.30 0.92 2.39
CA ASP A 17 -3.55 -0.33 2.55
C ASP A 17 -4.23 -1.29 3.55
N GLN A 18 -4.77 -0.76 4.64
CA GLN A 18 -5.53 -1.53 5.63
C GLN A 18 -6.80 -2.14 5.04
N LEU A 19 -7.53 -1.40 4.20
CA LEU A 19 -8.71 -1.89 3.49
C LEU A 19 -8.35 -3.02 2.53
N LEU A 20 -7.25 -2.89 1.77
CA LEU A 20 -6.78 -3.94 0.85
C LEU A 20 -6.29 -5.21 1.57
N ALA A 21 -5.69 -5.04 2.76
CA ALA A 21 -5.25 -6.14 3.59
C ALA A 21 -6.44 -6.91 4.20
N ALA A 22 -7.42 -6.19 4.75
CA ALA A 22 -8.59 -6.76 5.41
C ALA A 22 -9.63 -7.32 4.44
N ILE A 23 -9.77 -6.73 3.25
CA ILE A 23 -10.79 -7.09 2.27
C ILE A 23 -10.11 -7.41 0.92
N PRO A 24 -9.63 -8.66 0.72
CA PRO A 24 -8.88 -9.04 -0.48
C PRO A 24 -9.61 -8.81 -1.81
N LYS A 25 -10.95 -8.75 -1.80
CA LYS A 25 -11.78 -8.47 -2.99
C LYS A 25 -11.62 -7.03 -3.51
N LEU A 26 -11.05 -6.12 -2.72
CA LEU A 26 -10.78 -4.74 -3.10
C LEU A 26 -9.40 -4.57 -3.75
N ARG A 27 -8.59 -5.63 -3.81
CA ARG A 27 -7.27 -5.57 -4.43
C ARG A 27 -7.39 -5.31 -5.93
N PRO A 28 -6.46 -4.53 -6.52
CA PRO A 28 -6.43 -4.31 -7.95
C PRO A 28 -6.43 -5.63 -8.71
N VAL A 29 -7.21 -5.69 -9.78
CA VAL A 29 -7.25 -6.84 -10.69
C VAL A 29 -6.61 -6.44 -12.01
N PRO A 30 -5.84 -7.33 -12.66
CA PRO A 30 -5.32 -7.06 -13.98
C PRO A 30 -6.48 -6.99 -14.99
N ASP A 31 -6.45 -5.96 -15.82
CA ASP A 31 -7.36 -5.77 -16.94
C ASP A 31 -6.98 -6.66 -18.14
N ALA A 32 -7.70 -6.50 -19.26
CA ALA A 32 -7.43 -7.25 -20.49
C ALA A 32 -6.04 -6.98 -21.10
N ASN A 33 -5.38 -5.88 -20.73
CA ASN A 33 -4.05 -5.48 -21.18
C ASN A 33 -2.95 -5.89 -20.17
N GLY A 34 -3.33 -6.40 -18.99
CA GLY A 34 -2.43 -6.74 -17.90
C GLY A 34 -2.11 -5.55 -16.98
N ASP A 35 -2.77 -4.41 -17.16
CA ASP A 35 -2.65 -3.25 -16.28
C ASP A 35 -3.51 -3.45 -15.03
N LEU A 36 -3.03 -2.98 -13.87
CA LEU A 36 -3.76 -3.13 -12.61
C LEU A 36 -4.84 -2.04 -12.50
N GLU A 37 -6.11 -2.43 -12.57
CA GLU A 37 -7.23 -1.52 -12.36
C GLU A 37 -7.62 -1.47 -10.88
N PRO A 38 -7.66 -0.28 -10.25
CA PRO A 38 -8.03 -0.14 -8.84
C PRO A 38 -9.53 -0.42 -8.65
N VAL A 39 -9.86 -1.35 -7.75
CA VAL A 39 -11.25 -1.74 -7.44
C VAL A 39 -11.89 -0.80 -6.41
N ILE A 40 -11.06 -0.06 -5.65
CA ILE A 40 -11.47 0.91 -4.64
C ILE A 40 -10.84 2.28 -4.91
N ALA A 41 -11.61 3.34 -4.67
CA ALA A 41 -11.08 4.69 -4.52
C ALA A 41 -11.26 5.15 -3.07
N VAL A 42 -10.21 5.74 -2.50
CA VAL A 42 -10.19 6.31 -1.14
C VAL A 42 -9.84 7.78 -1.27
N GLU A 43 -10.81 8.64 -1.00
CA GLU A 43 -10.69 10.09 -1.11
C GLU A 43 -11.07 10.72 0.23
N GLY A 44 -10.61 11.94 0.50
CA GLY A 44 -10.95 12.59 1.76
C GLY A 44 -10.20 13.88 2.01
N ASP A 45 -10.67 14.62 3.01
CA ASP A 45 -9.94 15.72 3.63
C ASP A 45 -9.41 15.28 5.01
N THR A 46 -8.93 16.21 5.84
CA THR A 46 -8.40 15.90 7.18
C THR A 46 -9.39 15.21 8.13
N THR A 47 -10.69 15.26 7.85
CA THR A 47 -11.77 14.83 8.75
C THR A 47 -12.86 14.00 8.08
N THR A 48 -12.86 13.92 6.75
CA THR A 48 -13.83 13.15 5.99
C THR A 48 -13.12 12.11 5.13
N VAL A 49 -13.70 10.91 5.09
CA VAL A 49 -13.26 9.82 4.21
C VAL A 49 -14.44 9.42 3.34
N ARG A 50 -14.19 9.32 2.04
CA ARG A 50 -15.10 8.85 1.02
C ARG A 50 -14.51 7.62 0.35
N LEU A 51 -15.22 6.51 0.47
CA LEU A 51 -14.83 5.24 -0.14
C LEU A 51 -15.78 4.93 -1.30
N THR A 52 -15.25 4.72 -2.49
CA THR A 52 -16.00 4.17 -3.62
C THR A 52 -15.63 2.70 -3.77
N VAL A 53 -16.61 1.81 -3.57
CA VAL A 53 -16.42 0.36 -3.56
C VAL A 53 -17.47 -0.35 -4.42
N PRO A 54 -17.25 -1.62 -4.81
CA PRO A 54 -18.27 -2.44 -5.45
C PRO A 54 -19.54 -2.56 -4.58
N ASP A 55 -20.71 -2.66 -5.22
CA ASP A 55 -22.00 -2.68 -4.51
C ASP A 55 -22.13 -3.89 -3.57
N ALA A 56 -21.54 -5.01 -3.99
CA ALA A 56 -21.50 -6.27 -3.25
C ALA A 56 -20.53 -6.28 -2.06
N THR A 57 -19.79 -5.19 -1.83
CA THR A 57 -18.85 -5.10 -0.70
C THR A 57 -19.61 -4.92 0.61
N ASP A 58 -19.20 -5.67 1.63
CA ASP A 58 -19.77 -5.64 2.97
C ASP A 58 -19.41 -4.32 3.69
N GLU A 59 -20.43 -3.51 3.98
CA GLU A 59 -20.26 -2.22 4.64
C GLU A 59 -19.86 -2.37 6.11
N LEU A 60 -20.27 -3.46 6.78
CA LEU A 60 -19.89 -3.70 8.17
C LEU A 60 -18.40 -4.04 8.28
N ALA A 61 -17.87 -4.79 7.31
CA ALA A 61 -16.45 -5.08 7.24
C ALA A 61 -15.63 -3.79 6.99
N ILE A 62 -16.08 -2.91 6.09
CA ILE A 62 -15.45 -1.61 5.87
C ILE A 62 -15.51 -0.75 7.14
N ALA A 63 -16.67 -0.64 7.76
CA ALA A 63 -16.86 0.18 8.97
C ALA A 63 -15.96 -0.30 10.12
N ALA A 64 -15.76 -1.62 10.27
CA ALA A 64 -14.86 -2.18 11.27
C ALA A 64 -13.41 -1.74 11.03
N VAL A 65 -12.93 -1.78 9.79
CA VAL A 65 -11.56 -1.35 9.43
C VAL A 65 -11.39 0.15 9.63
N VAL A 66 -12.36 0.96 9.17
CA VAL A 66 -12.31 2.43 9.31
C VAL A 66 -12.37 2.85 10.78
N THR A 67 -13.16 2.16 11.61
CA THR A 67 -13.27 2.49 13.04
C THR A 67 -12.02 2.10 13.81
N ALA A 68 -11.36 0.99 13.42
CA ALA A 68 -10.09 0.57 14.00
C ALA A 68 -8.87 1.35 13.47
N HIS A 69 -9.07 2.27 12.51
CA HIS A 69 -8.00 3.03 11.88
C HIS A 69 -7.37 4.01 12.87
N ASP A 70 -6.09 3.79 13.17
CA ASP A 70 -5.28 4.76 13.88
C ASP A 70 -4.66 5.75 12.89
N HIS A 71 -5.25 6.94 12.81
CA HIS A 71 -4.80 8.04 11.98
C HIS A 71 -3.43 8.62 12.37
N THR A 72 -2.93 8.30 13.58
CA THR A 72 -1.62 8.76 14.04
C THR A 72 -0.48 7.86 13.56
N MET A 73 -0.80 6.67 13.04
CA MET A 73 0.19 5.79 12.45
C MET A 73 0.79 6.42 11.19
N THR A 74 2.10 6.59 11.20
CA THR A 74 2.88 6.94 10.02
C THR A 74 3.12 5.71 9.16
N GLN A 75 2.82 5.83 7.86
CA GLN A 75 3.23 4.83 6.89
C GLN A 75 4.75 4.82 6.81
N PRO A 76 5.41 3.64 6.89
CA PRO A 76 6.86 3.57 6.74
C PRO A 76 7.24 4.10 5.36
N ASP A 77 8.18 5.06 5.32
CA ASP A 77 8.67 5.61 4.05
C ASP A 77 9.29 4.46 3.22
N PRO A 78 8.68 4.10 2.07
CA PRO A 78 9.20 3.01 1.24
C PRO A 78 10.62 3.29 0.75
N ALA A 79 11.00 4.57 0.58
CA ALA A 79 12.35 4.95 0.19
C ALA A 79 13.34 4.75 1.34
N ALA A 80 12.96 5.10 2.58
CA ALA A 80 13.76 4.79 3.76
C ALA A 80 13.97 3.27 3.90
N GLY A 81 12.92 2.46 3.72
CA GLY A 81 13.02 1.00 3.75
C GLY A 81 14.00 0.44 2.71
N ARG A 82 13.95 0.95 1.47
CA ARG A 82 14.92 0.56 0.42
C ARG A 82 16.34 0.95 0.78
N LYS A 83 16.57 2.17 1.30
CA LYS A 83 17.91 2.63 1.70
C LYS A 83 18.49 1.79 2.83
N ILE A 84 17.66 1.43 3.82
CA ILE A 84 18.04 0.50 4.89
C ILE A 84 18.45 -0.84 4.28
N ARG A 85 17.64 -1.39 3.38
CA ARG A 85 17.92 -2.68 2.74
C ARG A 85 19.21 -2.67 1.89
N ILE A 86 19.45 -1.59 1.15
CA ILE A 86 20.71 -1.39 0.42
C ILE A 86 21.89 -1.35 1.40
N ALA A 87 21.77 -0.63 2.52
CA ALA A 87 22.81 -0.57 3.53
C ALA A 87 23.11 -1.95 4.14
N GLU A 88 22.08 -2.76 4.43
CA GLU A 88 22.24 -4.14 4.90
C GLU A 88 22.97 -5.02 3.88
N LEU A 89 22.61 -4.93 2.59
CA LEU A 89 23.28 -5.68 1.54
C LEU A 89 24.75 -5.25 1.36
N LEU A 90 25.03 -3.95 1.45
CA LEU A 90 26.39 -3.41 1.36
C LEU A 90 27.25 -3.73 2.60
N ALA A 91 26.64 -4.06 3.73
CA ALA A 91 27.35 -4.52 4.92
C ALA A 91 27.89 -5.96 4.78
N ILE A 92 27.32 -6.76 3.87
CA ILE A 92 27.82 -8.10 3.54
C ILE A 92 28.90 -7.95 2.46
N PRO A 93 30.11 -8.54 2.63
CA PRO A 93 31.10 -8.57 1.57
C PRO A 93 30.51 -9.15 0.28
N ARG A 94 30.74 -8.49 -0.86
CA ARG A 94 30.15 -8.90 -2.15
C ARG A 94 30.52 -10.33 -2.56
N SER A 95 31.65 -10.85 -2.08
CA SER A 95 32.09 -12.24 -2.27
C SER A 95 31.15 -13.26 -1.62
N ASP A 96 30.40 -12.83 -0.61
CA ASP A 96 29.57 -13.69 0.23
C ASP A 96 28.08 -13.53 -0.11
N TRP A 97 27.76 -12.74 -1.14
CA TRP A 97 26.39 -12.56 -1.59
C TRP A 97 25.87 -13.83 -2.25
N THR A 98 24.68 -14.25 -1.85
CA THR A 98 23.89 -15.23 -2.60
C THR A 98 23.42 -14.64 -3.93
N ALA A 99 23.09 -15.50 -4.90
CA ALA A 99 22.50 -15.08 -6.17
C ALA A 99 21.19 -14.28 -5.99
N ALA A 100 20.43 -14.55 -4.92
CA ALA A 100 19.23 -13.80 -4.58
C ALA A 100 19.56 -12.37 -4.12
N GLN A 101 20.56 -12.22 -3.23
CA GLN A 101 21.02 -10.91 -2.76
C GLN A 101 21.65 -10.07 -3.88
N GLN A 102 22.37 -10.70 -4.81
CA GLN A 102 22.89 -10.02 -6.00
C GLN A 102 21.78 -9.44 -6.89
N ARG A 103 20.73 -10.22 -7.17
CA ARG A 103 19.58 -9.73 -7.95
C ARG A 103 18.84 -8.62 -7.23
N GLU A 104 18.59 -8.79 -5.93
CA GLU A 104 17.94 -7.79 -5.09
C GLU A 104 18.70 -6.45 -5.11
N ALA A 105 20.02 -6.47 -4.99
CA ALA A 105 20.84 -5.26 -5.04
C ALA A 105 20.75 -4.53 -6.40
N ILE A 106 20.72 -5.27 -7.51
CA ILE A 106 20.59 -4.71 -8.86
C ILE A 106 19.21 -4.07 -9.04
N GLU A 107 18.14 -4.75 -8.63
CA GLU A 107 16.77 -4.25 -8.72
C GLU A 107 16.58 -2.98 -7.88
N LEU A 108 17.13 -2.96 -6.66
CA LEU A 108 17.09 -1.78 -5.79
C LEU A 108 17.87 -0.60 -6.39
N ALA A 109 19.04 -0.85 -6.99
CA ALA A 109 19.84 0.21 -7.63
C ALA A 109 19.16 0.78 -8.89
N LEU A 110 18.55 -0.07 -9.73
CA LEU A 110 17.82 0.36 -10.92
C LEU A 110 16.64 1.28 -10.56
N ARG A 111 15.92 0.98 -9.47
CA ARG A 111 14.78 1.78 -8.99
C ARG A 111 15.18 3.16 -8.44
N GLU A 112 16.42 3.34 -7.97
CA GLU A 112 16.92 4.66 -7.54
C GLU A 112 17.46 5.49 -8.72
N LEU A 113 17.91 4.85 -9.82
CA LEU A 113 18.41 5.53 -11.02
C LEU A 113 17.33 6.02 -11.99
N THR A 114 16.11 5.47 -11.90
CA THR A 114 14.98 5.79 -12.79
C THR A 114 14.06 6.88 -12.22
N ARG A 115 14.54 7.68 -11.27
CA ARG A 115 13.80 8.72 -10.58
C ARG A 115 14.12 10.13 -11.09
#